data_AF-A0A820DLC7-F1
#
_entry.id   AF-A0A820DLC7-F1
#
_cell.length_a   1.000
_cell.length_b   1.000
_cell.length_c   1.000
_cell.angle_alpha   90.00
_cell.angle_beta   90.00
_cell.angle_gamma   90.00
#
_symmetry.space_group_name_H-M   'P 1'
#
loop_
_entity.id
_entity.type
_entity.pdbx_description
1 polymer ?
#
loop_
_entity_poly.entity_id
_entity_poly.type
_entity_poly.pdbx_seq_one_letter_code
_entity_poly.pdbx_strand_id
1 'polypeptide(L)'
;MKTKSILNSLIDSVPAIRSLLIRYDPMHLSQNILIKYLQTIEKLLNDYWNTHAIQYYTKTIRSKVNYLPDNLKFIANNNGIIGENDIEQISNILNAQWSVIGIGFYLDCPFAIPINPKHRLSYQV
;
A
#
# COMPACT_ATOMS: atom_id res chain seq x y z
N MET A 1 28.01 -6.31 6.51
CA MET A 1 28.79 -6.88 5.38
C MET A 1 27.98 -7.73 4.39
N LYS A 2 26.75 -8.21 4.66
CA LYS A 2 25.97 -9.04 3.69
C LYS A 2 25.11 -8.27 2.68
N THR A 3 24.78 -6.99 2.93
CA THR A 3 23.89 -6.19 2.07
C THR A 3 24.49 -5.86 0.69
N LYS A 4 25.82 -5.71 0.60
CA LYS A 4 26.51 -5.38 -0.65
C LYS A 4 26.48 -6.53 -1.68
N SER A 5 26.28 -7.77 -1.21
CA SER A 5 26.24 -8.97 -2.06
C SER A 5 24.90 -9.15 -2.79
N ILE A 6 23.79 -8.71 -2.19
CA ILE A 6 22.45 -8.84 -2.77
C ILE A 6 22.26 -7.84 -3.91
N LEU A 7 22.72 -6.59 -3.72
CA LEU A 7 22.64 -5.54 -4.75
C LEU A 7 23.41 -5.91 -6.03
N ASN A 8 24.52 -6.64 -5.91
CA ASN A 8 25.30 -7.10 -7.05
C ASN A 8 24.62 -8.21 -7.85
N SER A 9 23.65 -8.91 -7.27
CA SER A 9 22.88 -9.98 -7.94
C SER A 9 21.56 -9.46 -8.53
N LEU A 10 21.26 -8.17 -8.34
CA LEU A 10 20.10 -7.52 -8.91
C LEU A 10 20.45 -7.07 -10.33
N ILE A 11 19.68 -7.52 -11.31
CA ILE A 11 19.89 -7.16 -12.72
C ILE A 11 19.27 -5.79 -12.96
N ASP A 12 18.01 -5.62 -12.57
CA ASP A 12 17.34 -4.32 -12.56
C ASP A 12 16.08 -4.32 -11.69
N SER A 13 15.51 -3.13 -11.55
CA SER A 13 14.22 -2.90 -10.92
C SER A 13 13.41 -1.92 -11.77
N VAL A 14 12.18 -2.30 -12.13
CA VAL A 14 11.27 -1.48 -12.90
C VAL A 14 10.10 -1.06 -12.00
N PRO A 15 10.06 0.21 -11.55
CA PRO A 15 8.94 0.70 -10.76
C PRO A 15 7.70 0.87 -11.64
N ALA A 16 6.56 0.44 -11.12
CA ALA A 16 5.23 0.77 -11.60
C ALA A 16 4.47 1.54 -10.50
N ILE A 17 3.22 1.95 -10.77
CA ILE A 17 2.46 2.83 -9.87
C ILE A 17 2.31 2.22 -8.45
N ARG A 18 2.02 0.91 -8.36
CA ARG A 18 1.75 0.21 -7.09
C ARG A 18 2.57 -1.07 -6.91
N SER A 19 3.51 -1.31 -7.82
CA SER A 19 4.28 -2.54 -7.84
C SER A 19 5.69 -2.23 -8.30
N LEU A 20 6.61 -3.10 -7.93
CA LEU A 20 8.01 -3.01 -8.32
C LEU A 20 8.39 -4.37 -8.90
N LEU A 21 8.68 -4.41 -10.20
CA LEU A 21 9.25 -5.61 -10.82
C LEU A 21 10.76 -5.62 -10.51
N ILE A 22 11.26 -6.75 -10.01
CA ILE A 22 12.68 -6.94 -9.72
C ILE A 22 13.18 -8.11 -10.54
N ARG A 23 14.19 -7.88 -11.40
CA ARG A 23 14.92 -8.96 -12.06
C ARG A 23 16.24 -9.17 -11.33
N TYR A 24 16.55 -10.42 -11.03
CA TYR A 24 17.75 -10.81 -10.29
C TYR A 24 18.31 -12.11 -10.85
N ASP A 25 19.59 -12.38 -10.60
CA ASP A 25 20.25 -13.62 -11.00
C ASP A 25 19.98 -14.73 -9.97
N PRO A 26 19.24 -15.80 -10.33
CA PRO A 26 18.91 -16.88 -9.42
C PRO A 26 20.11 -17.76 -9.05
N MET A 27 21.19 -17.75 -9.83
CA MET A 27 22.42 -18.51 -9.51
C MET A 27 23.19 -17.90 -8.34
N HIS A 28 23.07 -16.58 -8.16
CA HIS A 28 23.80 -15.82 -7.15
C HIS A 28 22.92 -15.35 -5.99
N LEU A 29 21.58 -15.35 -6.16
CA LEU A 29 20.63 -14.97 -5.13
C LEU A 29 19.41 -15.90 -5.14
N SER A 30 19.17 -16.61 -4.04
CA SER A 30 17.94 -17.42 -3.92
C SER A 30 16.70 -16.55 -3.74
N GLN A 31 15.59 -16.97 -4.34
CA GLN A 31 14.30 -16.26 -4.26
C GLN A 31 13.85 -16.02 -2.81
N ASN A 32 13.99 -17.02 -1.94
CA ASN A 32 13.57 -16.94 -0.54
C ASN A 32 14.32 -15.87 0.25
N ILE A 33 15.62 -15.67 -0.06
CA ILE A 33 16.43 -14.63 0.57
C ILE A 33 15.99 -13.25 0.08
N LEU A 34 15.76 -13.10 -1.22
CA LEU A 34 15.26 -11.85 -1.80
C LEU A 34 13.90 -11.45 -1.21
N ILE A 35 12.95 -12.38 -1.13
CA ILE A 35 11.61 -12.13 -0.55
C ILE A 35 11.73 -11.67 0.90
N LYS A 36 12.50 -12.38 1.74
CA LYS A 36 12.71 -11.98 3.15
C LYS A 36 13.31 -10.59 3.27
N TYR A 37 14.26 -10.25 2.38
CA TYR A 37 14.89 -8.94 2.36
C TYR A 37 13.90 -7.83 1.96
N LEU A 38 13.11 -8.05 0.91
CA LEU A 38 12.08 -7.10 0.47
C LEU A 38 11.00 -6.89 1.53
N GLN A 39 10.55 -7.94 2.20
CA GLN A 39 9.60 -7.83 3.33
C GLN A 39 10.18 -7.04 4.51
N THR A 40 11.49 -7.12 4.72
CA THR A 40 12.17 -6.31 5.75
C THR A 40 12.19 -4.84 5.34
N ILE A 41 12.49 -4.56 4.07
CA ILE A 41 12.46 -3.20 3.51
C ILE A 41 11.04 -2.63 3.54
N GLU A 42 10.02 -3.40 3.16
CA GLU A 42 8.62 -2.99 3.18
C GLU A 42 8.16 -2.60 4.59
N LYS A 43 8.57 -3.37 5.61
CA LYS A 43 8.31 -3.02 7.02
C LYS A 43 9.05 -1.76 7.49
N LEU A 44 10.17 -1.41 6.86
CA LEU A 44 10.93 -0.20 7.15
C LEU A 44 10.46 1.02 6.33
N LEU A 45 9.80 0.77 5.20
CA LEU A 45 9.22 1.78 4.32
C LEU A 45 7.91 2.30 4.94
N ASN A 46 8.08 3.21 5.90
CA ASN A 46 7.07 4.21 6.24
C ASN A 46 6.57 4.84 4.92
N ASP A 47 5.26 4.83 4.64
CA ASP A 47 4.67 4.93 3.28
C ASP A 47 4.91 6.30 2.58
N TYR A 48 6.15 6.48 2.11
CA TYR A 48 6.62 7.66 1.38
C TYR A 48 5.86 7.85 0.08
N TRP A 49 5.59 6.76 -0.64
CA TRP A 49 4.95 6.81 -1.95
C TRP A 49 3.53 7.35 -1.86
N ASN A 50 2.78 6.95 -0.84
CA ASN A 50 1.44 7.48 -0.57
C ASN A 50 1.49 8.97 -0.23
N THR A 51 2.37 9.35 0.71
CA THR A 51 2.55 10.76 1.10
C THR A 51 2.98 11.63 -0.09
N HIS A 52 3.90 11.13 -0.92
CA HIS A 52 4.38 11.83 -2.11
C HIS A 52 3.29 11.95 -3.18
N ALA A 53 2.50 10.90 -3.43
CA ALA A 53 1.39 10.93 -4.36
C ALA A 53 0.32 11.94 -3.95
N ILE A 54 -0.02 12.00 -2.66
CA ILE A 54 -0.94 13.01 -2.10
C ILE A 54 -0.39 14.42 -2.35
N GLN A 55 0.89 14.66 -2.03
CA GLN A 55 1.53 15.96 -2.25
C GLN A 55 1.57 16.34 -3.74
N TYR A 56 1.90 15.39 -4.61
CA TYR A 56 1.96 15.62 -6.06
C TYR A 56 0.57 15.94 -6.62
N TYR A 57 -0.46 15.17 -6.25
CA TYR A 57 -1.86 15.45 -6.63
C TYR A 57 -2.32 16.82 -6.16
N THR A 58 -2.00 17.18 -4.92
CA THR A 58 -2.32 18.49 -4.33
C THR A 58 -1.70 19.64 -5.12
N LYS A 59 -0.46 19.47 -5.60
CA LYS A 59 0.28 20.47 -6.37
C LYS A 59 -0.16 20.58 -7.83
N THR A 60 -0.52 19.47 -8.46
CA THR A 60 -0.68 19.39 -9.93
C THR A 60 -2.12 19.34 -10.40
N ILE A 61 -3.02 18.74 -9.62
CA ILE A 61 -4.41 18.50 -10.04
C ILE A 61 -5.38 19.38 -9.26
N ARG A 62 -5.41 19.23 -7.93
CA ARG A 62 -6.38 19.96 -7.09
C ARG A 62 -5.91 20.09 -5.66
N SER A 63 -5.78 21.33 -5.20
CA SER A 63 -5.24 21.64 -3.87
C SER A 63 -6.28 21.67 -2.75
N LYS A 64 -7.58 21.84 -3.07
CA LYS A 64 -8.64 22.01 -2.06
C LYS A 64 -9.83 21.06 -2.29
N VAL A 65 -9.93 20.06 -1.41
CA VAL A 65 -10.97 19.03 -1.33
C VAL A 65 -11.00 18.44 0.09
N ASN A 66 -12.12 17.84 0.50
CA ASN A 66 -12.34 17.40 1.88
C ASN A 66 -11.44 16.24 2.32
N TYR A 67 -11.00 15.38 1.38
CA TYR A 67 -10.13 14.23 1.67
C TYR A 67 -8.64 14.57 1.72
N LEU A 68 -8.27 15.84 1.51
CA LEU A 68 -6.91 16.34 1.71
C LEU A 68 -6.84 17.09 3.05
N PRO A 69 -5.66 17.13 3.71
CA PRO A 69 -4.37 16.61 3.27
C PRO A 69 -4.11 15.14 3.60
N ASP A 70 -5.04 14.47 4.30
CA ASP A 70 -4.86 13.11 4.80
C ASP A 70 -6.13 12.29 4.55
N ASN A 71 -6.05 11.42 3.55
CA ASN A 71 -7.16 10.58 3.12
C ASN A 71 -7.60 9.61 4.23
N LEU A 72 -6.67 9.10 5.05
CA LEU A 72 -6.99 8.15 6.11
C LEU A 72 -7.76 8.83 7.23
N LYS A 73 -7.30 10.02 7.66
CA LYS A 73 -8.03 10.81 8.66
C LYS A 73 -9.41 11.22 8.18
N PHE A 74 -9.53 11.59 6.91
CA PHE A 74 -10.84 11.91 6.34
C PHE A 74 -11.81 10.73 6.45
N ILE A 75 -11.40 9.54 6.02
CA ILE A 75 -12.25 8.34 6.09
C ILE A 75 -12.54 7.96 7.55
N ALA A 76 -11.55 8.01 8.44
CA ALA A 76 -11.73 7.71 9.86
C ALA A 76 -12.76 8.64 10.51
N ASN A 77 -12.60 9.96 10.34
CA ASN A 77 -13.52 10.96 10.86
C ASN A 77 -14.93 10.78 10.31
N ASN A 78 -15.07 10.50 9.01
CA ASN A 78 -16.37 10.31 8.37
C ASN A 78 -17.12 9.06 8.90
N ASN A 79 -16.39 8.10 9.46
CA ASN A 79 -16.97 6.85 9.98
C ASN A 79 -16.95 6.77 11.52
N GLY A 80 -16.65 7.87 12.21
CA GLY A 80 -16.65 7.94 13.67
C GLY A 80 -15.52 7.14 14.34
N ILE A 81 -14.46 6.85 13.59
CA ILE A 81 -13.25 6.17 14.07
C ILE A 81 -12.36 7.29 14.64
N ILE A 82 -12.45 7.51 15.96
CA ILE A 82 -11.68 8.53 16.69
C ILE A 82 -11.09 7.94 17.99
N GLY A 83 -9.78 8.11 18.23
CA GLY A 83 -9.14 7.89 19.53
C GLY A 83 -8.53 6.49 19.73
N GLU A 84 -8.63 5.91 20.93
CA GLU A 84 -8.04 4.59 21.24
C GLU A 84 -8.66 3.43 20.44
N ASN A 85 -9.91 3.60 19.98
CA ASN A 85 -10.59 2.66 19.11
C ASN A 85 -10.02 2.63 17.67
N ASP A 86 -9.21 3.63 17.28
CA ASP A 86 -8.70 3.77 15.91
C ASP A 86 -7.80 2.59 15.53
N ILE A 87 -6.86 2.22 16.40
CA ILE A 87 -5.85 1.23 16.04
C ILE A 87 -6.49 -0.16 15.91
N GLU A 88 -7.38 -0.52 16.83
CA GLU A 88 -8.06 -1.81 16.80
C GLU A 88 -9.05 -1.90 15.63
N GLN A 89 -9.86 -0.86 15.39
CA GLN A 89 -10.80 -0.87 14.27
C GLN A 89 -10.10 -0.81 12.91
N ILE A 90 -9.06 0.01 12.77
CA ILE A 90 -8.24 0.04 11.54
C ILE A 90 -7.57 -1.32 11.32
N SER A 91 -7.00 -1.92 12.36
CA SER A 91 -6.41 -3.27 12.28
C SER A 91 -7.45 -4.31 11.86
N ASN A 92 -8.66 -4.26 12.41
CA ASN A 92 -9.75 -5.18 12.05
C ASN A 92 -10.20 -5.01 10.60
N ILE A 93 -10.17 -3.79 10.06
CA ILE A 93 -10.51 -3.51 8.65
C ILE A 93 -9.38 -3.98 7.72
N LEU A 94 -8.12 -3.73 8.07
CA LEU A 94 -6.96 -4.19 7.30
C LEU A 94 -6.88 -5.72 7.26
N ASN A 95 -7.26 -6.39 8.35
CA ASN A 95 -7.30 -7.85 8.46
C ASN A 95 -8.65 -8.45 8.02
N ALA A 96 -9.53 -7.67 7.38
CA ALA A 96 -10.79 -8.16 6.88
C ALA A 96 -10.61 -9.29 5.86
N GLN A 97 -11.60 -10.17 5.75
CA GLN A 97 -11.70 -11.06 4.60
C GLN A 97 -12.33 -10.30 3.43
N TRP A 98 -11.67 -10.30 2.29
CA TRP A 98 -12.06 -9.56 1.09
C TRP A 98 -12.53 -10.54 0.01
N SER A 99 -13.69 -10.25 -0.60
CA SER A 99 -14.17 -10.97 -1.78
C SER A 99 -13.81 -10.19 -3.03
N VAL A 100 -13.08 -10.83 -3.95
CA VAL A 100 -12.76 -10.26 -5.26
C VAL A 100 -13.96 -10.47 -6.18
N ILE A 101 -14.58 -9.36 -6.60
CA ILE A 101 -15.76 -9.36 -7.47
C ILE A 101 -15.41 -9.07 -8.94
N GLY A 102 -14.17 -8.65 -9.20
CA GLY A 102 -13.67 -8.37 -10.53
C GLY A 102 -12.19 -8.05 -10.52
N ILE A 103 -11.61 -8.05 -11.71
CA ILE A 103 -10.21 -7.72 -11.97
C ILE A 103 -10.22 -6.64 -13.05
N GLY A 104 -9.44 -5.58 -12.88
CA GLY A 104 -9.40 -4.50 -13.87
C GLY A 104 -8.30 -3.47 -13.62
N PHE A 105 -8.68 -2.19 -13.64
CA PHE A 105 -7.84 -0.97 -13.57
C PHE A 105 -6.31 -1.20 -13.55
N TYR A 106 -5.64 -0.96 -14.68
CA TYR A 106 -4.18 -1.06 -14.90
C TYR A 106 -3.49 -2.25 -14.17
N LEU A 107 -3.11 -3.27 -14.95
CA LEU A 107 -2.38 -4.46 -14.48
C LEU A 107 -3.18 -5.31 -13.48
N ASP A 108 -4.41 -5.65 -13.83
CA ASP A 108 -5.23 -6.62 -13.09
C ASP A 108 -5.46 -6.26 -11.62
N CYS A 109 -5.61 -4.97 -11.30
CA CYS A 109 -5.95 -4.54 -9.96
C CYS A 109 -7.31 -5.13 -9.54
N PRO A 110 -7.39 -5.87 -8.42
CA PRO A 110 -8.63 -6.48 -7.99
C PRO A 110 -9.61 -5.43 -7.48
N PHE A 111 -10.88 -5.58 -7.87
CA PHE A 111 -11.99 -4.90 -7.22
C PHE A 111 -12.52 -5.82 -6.13
N ALA A 112 -12.29 -5.44 -4.88
CA ALA A 112 -12.62 -6.25 -3.72
C ALA A 112 -13.55 -5.52 -2.74
N ILE A 113 -14.42 -6.29 -2.10
CA ILE A 113 -15.34 -5.79 -1.06
C ILE A 113 -15.14 -6.64 0.20
N PRO A 114 -15.10 -6.02 1.41
CA PRO A 114 -15.08 -6.78 2.65
C PRO A 114 -16.33 -7.65 2.78
N ILE A 115 -16.13 -8.93 3.08
CA ILE A 115 -17.21 -9.89 3.28
C ILE A 115 -18.08 -9.46 4.46
N ASN A 116 -17.44 -9.11 5.58
CA ASN A 116 -18.13 -8.57 6.75
C ASN A 116 -18.64 -7.14 6.45
N PRO A 117 -19.97 -6.90 6.51
CA PRO A 117 -20.53 -5.57 6.28
C PRO A 117 -20.00 -4.49 7.22
N LYS A 118 -19.58 -4.86 8.44
CA LYS A 118 -19.02 -3.91 9.43
C LYS A 118 -17.68 -3.30 9.00
N HIS A 119 -16.99 -3.90 8.04
CA HIS A 119 -15.70 -3.41 7.54
C HIS A 119 -15.86 -2.49 6.32
N ARG A 120 -17.10 -2.18 5.92
CA ARG A 120 -17.40 -1.31 4.77
C ARG A 120 -17.48 0.14 5.23
N LEU A 121 -16.41 0.89 5.00
CA LEU A 121 -16.34 2.31 5.30
C LEU A 121 -17.02 3.13 4.20
N SER A 122 -17.73 4.18 4.59
CA SER A 122 -18.43 5.06 3.67
C SER A 122 -17.64 6.34 3.41
N TYR A 123 -17.74 6.82 2.18
CA TYR A 123 -17.37 8.18 1.78
C TYR A 123 -18.68 8.98 1.68
N GLN A 124 -19.08 9.63 2.78
CA GLN A 124 -20.19 10.58 2.78
C GLN A 124 -19.60 11.99 2.75
N VAL A 125 -20.20 12.87 1.95
CA VAL A 125 -19.79 14.27 1.77
C VAL A 125 -20.81 15.16 2.44
#